data_AF-A0A843THV6-F1
#
_entry.id   AF-A0A843THV6-F1
#
_cell.length_a   1.000
_cell.length_b   1.000
_cell.length_c   1.000
_cell.angle_alpha   90.00
_cell.angle_beta   90.00
_cell.angle_gamma   90.00
#
_symmetry.space_group_name_H-M   'P 1'
#
loop_
_entity.id
_entity.type
_entity.pdbx_description
1 polymer ?
#
loop_
_entity_poly.entity_id
_entity_poly.type
_entity_poly.pdbx_seq_one_letter_code
_entity_poly.pdbx_strand_id
1 'polypeptide(L)'
;KSTLACALSRELYCRGHLSYVLDGDNVRHGLNKDLSFKPEDLAENIRRIGEVAKLFADVGIIYIASLISPYRQDRDACRALLPENAFIEVISSLQMFLHIAFLNPDDFTDWTLHNT
;
A
#
# COMPACT_ATOMS: atom_id res chain seq x y z
N LYS A 1 3.70 12.30 -1.77
CA LYS A 1 3.27 10.92 -1.45
C LYS A 1 1.88 10.68 -2.01
N SER A 2 0.89 11.37 -1.45
CA SER A 2 -0.50 11.42 -1.92
C SER A 2 -0.64 11.79 -3.40
N THR A 3 0.16 12.73 -3.92
CA THR A 3 0.16 13.08 -5.36
C THR A 3 0.47 11.88 -6.27
N LEU A 4 1.49 11.09 -5.93
CA LEU A 4 1.87 9.91 -6.70
C LEU A 4 0.81 8.81 -6.57
N ALA A 5 0.30 8.59 -5.36
CA ALA A 5 -0.77 7.61 -5.12
C ALA A 5 -2.06 7.97 -5.89
N CYS A 6 -2.46 9.23 -5.90
CA CYS A 6 -3.61 9.71 -6.68
C CYS A 6 -3.38 9.56 -8.19
N ALA A 7 -2.18 9.91 -8.68
CA ALA A 7 -1.84 9.74 -10.09
C ALA A 7 -1.87 8.26 -10.53
N LEU A 8 -1.30 7.37 -9.71
CA LEU A 8 -1.35 5.93 -9.95
C LEU A 8 -2.79 5.42 -9.91
N SER A 9 -3.57 5.81 -8.91
CA SER A 9 -4.98 5.39 -8.80
C SER A 9 -5.80 5.80 -10.02
N ARG A 10 -5.56 7.02 -10.54
CA ARG A 10 -6.16 7.50 -11.78
C ARG A 10 -5.74 6.68 -12.99
N GLU A 11 -4.46 6.37 -13.12
CA GLU A 11 -3.94 5.57 -14.22
C GLU A 11 -4.52 4.14 -14.21
N LEU A 12 -4.56 3.51 -13.03
CA LEU A 12 -5.18 2.19 -12.84
C LEU A 12 -6.66 2.20 -13.23
N TYR A 13 -7.39 3.24 -12.83
CA TYR A 13 -8.78 3.43 -13.22
C TYR A 13 -8.94 3.54 -14.75
N CYS A 14 -8.07 4.32 -15.42
CA CYS A 14 -8.08 4.43 -16.88
C CYS A 14 -7.79 3.09 -17.59
N ARG A 15 -7.07 2.18 -16.93
CA ARG A 15 -6.78 0.82 -17.41
C ARG A 15 -7.83 -0.22 -16.99
N GLY A 16 -8.91 0.19 -16.34
CA GLY A 16 -9.99 -0.71 -15.91
C GLY A 16 -9.74 -1.44 -14.59
N HIS A 17 -8.70 -1.06 -13.84
CA HIS A 17 -8.42 -1.64 -12.53
C HIS A 17 -9.01 -0.79 -11.40
N LEU A 18 -9.73 -1.44 -10.49
CA LEU A 18 -10.25 -0.79 -9.29
C LEU A 18 -9.12 -0.64 -8.26
N SER A 19 -8.96 0.56 -7.72
CA SER A 19 -7.95 0.85 -6.72
C SER A 19 -8.51 1.70 -5.59
N TYR A 20 -7.89 1.60 -4.42
CA TYR A 20 -8.24 2.40 -3.26
C TYR A 20 -6.98 2.99 -2.62
N VAL A 21 -6.96 4.31 -2.43
CA VAL A 21 -5.83 5.01 -1.82
C VAL A 21 -6.09 5.25 -0.34
N LEU A 22 -5.20 4.73 0.52
CA LEU A 22 -5.17 5.05 1.93
C LEU A 22 -3.90 5.87 2.24
N ASP A 23 -4.10 7.16 2.48
CA ASP A 23 -3.03 8.09 2.88
C ASP A 23 -2.97 8.23 4.41
N GLY A 24 -1.80 8.60 4.93
CA GLY A 24 -1.57 8.76 6.37
C GLY A 24 -2.57 9.67 7.06
N ASP A 25 -3.07 10.70 6.38
CA ASP A 25 -4.09 11.60 6.93
C ASP A 25 -5.45 10.89 7.09
N ASN A 26 -5.89 10.11 6.10
CA ASN A 26 -7.15 9.35 6.19
C ASN A 26 -7.10 8.31 7.32
N VAL A 27 -5.94 7.67 7.48
CA VAL A 27 -5.70 6.68 8.53
C VAL A 27 -5.77 7.30 9.92
N ARG A 28 -5.13 8.46 10.12
CA ARG A 28 -5.05 9.13 11.43
C ARG A 28 -6.34 9.82 11.88
N HIS A 29 -7.24 10.18 10.96
CA HIS A 29 -8.55 10.71 11.36
C HIS A 29 -9.58 9.60 11.68
N GLY A 30 -9.33 8.36 11.25
CA GLY A 30 -10.26 7.25 11.39
C GLY A 30 -9.64 6.05 12.10
N LEU A 31 -9.17 5.09 11.29
CA LEU A 31 -8.72 3.75 11.73
C LEU A 31 -7.67 3.80 12.85
N ASN A 32 -6.77 4.79 12.81
CA ASN A 32 -5.63 4.90 13.72
C ASN A 32 -5.65 6.24 14.49
N LYS A 33 -6.84 6.77 14.76
CA LYS A 33 -6.99 8.03 15.54
C LYS A 33 -6.49 7.92 16.98
N ASP A 34 -6.39 6.71 17.50
CA ASP A 34 -5.91 6.37 18.84
C ASP A 34 -4.38 6.29 18.92
N LEU A 35 -3.68 6.23 17.78
CA LEU A 35 -2.23 6.06 17.72
C LEU A 35 -1.51 7.41 17.72
N SER A 36 -0.46 7.53 18.52
CA SER A 36 0.38 8.72 18.58
C SER A 36 1.55 8.65 17.56
N PHE A 37 2.71 9.18 17.93
CA PHE A 37 3.95 9.16 17.12
C PHE A 37 5.09 8.40 17.83
N LYS A 38 4.76 7.62 18.85
CA LYS A 38 5.72 6.74 19.51
C LYS A 38 6.13 5.59 18.59
N PRO A 39 7.34 5.03 18.74
CA PRO A 39 7.80 3.91 17.90
C PRO A 39 6.82 2.74 17.84
N GLU A 40 6.19 2.39 18.96
CA GLU A 40 5.23 1.29 19.05
C GLU A 40 3.95 1.59 18.27
N ASP A 41 3.49 2.84 18.31
CA ASP A 41 2.32 3.31 17.56
C ASP A 41 2.60 3.39 16.06
N LEU A 42 3.84 3.68 15.67
CA LEU A 42 4.26 3.61 14.26
C LEU A 42 4.20 2.16 13.75
N ALA A 43 4.68 1.20 14.54
CA ALA A 43 4.62 -0.22 14.18
C ALA A 43 3.16 -0.72 14.09
N GLU A 44 2.32 -0.37 15.08
CA GLU A 44 0.90 -0.73 15.08
C GLU A 44 0.15 -0.09 13.89
N ASN A 45 0.51 1.13 13.51
CA ASN A 45 -0.02 1.78 12.32
C ASN A 45 0.26 0.96 11.05
N ILE A 46 1.50 0.45 10.87
CA ILE A 46 1.83 -0.42 9.73
C ILE A 46 1.08 -1.75 9.81
N ARG A 47 1.00 -2.36 11.00
CA ARG A 47 0.31 -3.65 11.19
C ARG A 47 -1.16 -3.56 10.80
N ARG A 48 -1.89 -2.54 11.28
CA ARG A 48 -3.31 -2.32 10.92
C ARG A 48 -3.50 -2.09 9.42
N ILE A 49 -2.61 -1.32 8.80
CA ILE A 49 -2.65 -1.07 7.35
C ILE A 49 -2.39 -2.35 6.57
N GLY A 50 -1.50 -3.24 7.03
CA GLY A 50 -1.26 -4.54 6.43
C GLY A 50 -2.48 -5.47 6.47
N GLU A 51 -3.18 -5.52 7.61
CA GLU A 51 -4.43 -6.29 7.73
C GLU A 51 -5.51 -5.75 6.78
N VAL A 52 -5.63 -4.43 6.65
CA VAL A 52 -6.56 -3.82 5.68
C VAL A 52 -6.14 -4.14 4.25
N ALA A 53 -4.85 -4.05 3.92
CA ALA A 53 -4.32 -4.41 2.60
C ALA A 53 -4.67 -5.84 2.23
N LYS A 54 -4.57 -6.77 3.18
CA LYS A 54 -4.96 -8.17 3.00
C LYS A 54 -6.44 -8.31 2.64
N LEU A 55 -7.35 -7.63 3.34
CA LEU A 55 -8.77 -7.65 3.00
C LEU A 55 -9.04 -7.14 1.58
N PHE A 56 -8.33 -6.10 1.14
CA PHE A 56 -8.47 -5.59 -0.24
C PHE A 56 -7.89 -6.55 -1.28
N ALA A 57 -6.75 -7.19 -0.98
CA ALA A 57 -6.17 -8.22 -1.83
C ALA A 57 -7.12 -9.42 -1.98
N ASP A 58 -7.75 -9.86 -0.88
CA ASP A 58 -8.69 -10.99 -0.86
C ASP A 58 -9.93 -10.73 -1.75
N VAL A 59 -10.37 -9.48 -1.89
CA VAL A 59 -11.51 -9.10 -2.75
C VAL A 59 -11.10 -8.59 -4.13
N GLY A 60 -9.80 -8.55 -4.43
CA GLY A 60 -9.32 -8.19 -5.76
C GLY A 60 -9.17 -6.73 -6.09
N ILE A 61 -9.04 -5.90 -5.08
CA ILE A 61 -8.90 -4.45 -5.24
C ILE A 61 -7.45 -4.06 -4.98
N ILE A 62 -6.92 -3.21 -5.86
CA ILE A 62 -5.57 -2.69 -5.70
C ILE A 62 -5.55 -1.68 -4.54
N TYR A 63 -4.95 -2.09 -3.43
CA TYR A 63 -4.80 -1.21 -2.27
C TYR A 63 -3.49 -0.44 -2.34
N ILE A 64 -3.60 0.90 -2.33
CA ILE A 64 -2.48 1.83 -2.40
C ILE A 64 -2.29 2.53 -1.06
N ALA A 65 -1.33 2.05 -0.29
CA ALA A 65 -0.98 2.66 1.00
C ALA A 65 0.13 3.71 0.78
N SER A 66 -0.15 4.99 1.08
CA SER A 66 0.80 6.10 1.03
C SER A 66 1.09 6.60 2.45
N LEU A 67 2.14 6.10 3.09
CA LEU A 67 2.42 6.40 4.50
C LEU A 67 3.92 6.46 4.80
N ILE A 68 4.23 6.99 6.00
CA ILE A 68 5.59 6.98 6.56
C ILE A 68 5.78 5.65 7.32
N SER A 69 6.79 4.88 6.93
CA SER A 69 7.08 3.56 7.47
C SER A 69 8.60 3.37 7.65
N PRO A 70 9.20 3.93 8.71
CA PRO A 70 10.65 4.08 8.80
C PRO A 70 11.36 2.75 9.04
N TYR A 71 10.70 1.84 9.76
CA TYR A 71 11.29 0.57 10.17
C TYR A 71 11.07 -0.50 9.11
N ARG A 72 12.17 -1.11 8.65
CA ARG A 72 12.13 -2.18 7.64
C ARG A 72 11.38 -3.42 8.15
N GLN A 73 11.56 -3.78 9.42
CA GLN A 73 10.92 -4.97 9.99
C GLN A 73 9.39 -4.91 9.84
N ASP A 74 8.79 -3.73 10.02
CA ASP A 74 7.33 -3.57 9.96
C ASP A 74 6.83 -3.72 8.52
N ARG A 75 7.63 -3.25 7.55
CA ARG A 75 7.34 -3.44 6.12
C ARG A 75 7.49 -4.91 5.70
N ASP A 76 8.51 -5.59 6.20
CA ASP A 76 8.73 -7.01 5.94
C ASP A 76 7.62 -7.87 6.57
N ALA A 77 7.16 -7.52 7.78
CA ALA A 77 6.01 -8.15 8.42
C ALA A 77 4.72 -7.95 7.61
N CYS A 78 4.48 -6.74 7.10
CA CYS A 78 3.34 -6.44 6.23
C CYS A 78 3.40 -7.24 4.92
N ARG A 79 4.57 -7.34 4.28
CA ARG A 79 4.79 -8.17 3.09
C ARG A 79 4.45 -9.65 3.35
N ALA A 80 4.82 -10.17 4.51
CA ALA A 80 4.57 -11.57 4.87
C ALA A 80 3.08 -11.89 5.11
N LEU A 81 2.21 -10.89 5.30
CA LEU A 81 0.76 -11.09 5.45
C LEU A 81 0.05 -11.34 4.12
N LEU A 82 0.69 -11.02 3.00
CA LEU A 82 0.07 -10.98 1.69
C LEU A 82 0.53 -12.15 0.81
N PRO A 83 -0.27 -12.53 -0.21
CA PRO A 83 0.15 -13.53 -1.17
C PRO A 83 1.48 -13.18 -1.84
N GLU A 84 2.17 -14.22 -2.31
CA GLU A 84 3.40 -14.04 -3.09
C GLU A 84 3.14 -13.15 -4.30
N ASN A 85 4.06 -12.22 -4.59
CA ASN A 85 3.95 -11.21 -5.65
C ASN A 85 2.81 -10.17 -5.50
N ALA A 86 2.04 -10.19 -4.41
CA ALA A 86 0.99 -9.20 -4.14
C ALA A 86 1.50 -7.98 -3.32
N PHE A 87 2.81 -7.78 -3.22
CA PHE A 87 3.39 -6.65 -2.49
C PHE A 87 4.48 -5.99 -3.31
N ILE A 88 4.22 -4.75 -3.72
CA ILE A 88 5.23 -3.87 -4.30
C ILE A 88 5.65 -2.83 -3.28
N GLU A 89 6.95 -2.54 -3.24
CA GLU A 89 7.54 -1.50 -2.42
C GLU A 89 8.16 -0.41 -3.31
N VAL A 90 7.71 0.83 -3.18
CA VAL A 90 8.32 1.99 -3.84
C VAL A 90 8.94 2.91 -2.80
N ILE A 91 10.27 3.00 -2.79
CA ILE A 91 11.02 3.86 -1.87
C ILE A 91 11.31 5.20 -2.55
N SER A 92 10.83 6.29 -1.94
CA SER A 92 11.20 7.66 -2.31
C SER A 92 12.16 8.25 -1.26
N SER A 93 12.88 9.32 -1.62
CA SER A 93 13.91 9.99 -0.80
C SER A 93 13.45 10.45 0.60
N LEU A 94 12.15 10.41 0.89
CA LEU A 94 11.54 10.74 2.18
C LEU A 94 10.93 9.53 2.92
N GLN A 95 11.40 8.29 2.65
CA GLN A 95 10.87 7.05 3.25
C GLN A 95 9.33 6.93 3.13
N MET A 96 8.88 6.78 1.88
CA MET A 96 7.49 6.47 1.56
C MET A 96 7.36 5.00 1.19
N PHE A 97 6.23 4.39 1.52
CA PHE A 97 5.76 3.14 0.95
C PHE A 97 4.64 3.42 -0.06
N LEU A 98 4.59 2.65 -1.15
CA LEU A 98 3.45 2.54 -2.07
C LEU A 98 3.10 1.06 -2.15
N HIS A 99 2.01 0.67 -1.51
CA HIS A 99 1.52 -0.69 -1.64
C HIS A 99 0.82 -0.85 -2.99
N ILE A 100 0.99 -1.99 -3.65
CA ILE A 100 0.15 -2.40 -4.78
C ILE A 100 -0.12 -3.88 -4.59
N ALA A 101 -1.34 -4.22 -4.18
CA ALA A 101 -1.81 -5.60 -4.12
C ALA A 101 -2.42 -5.98 -5.48
N PHE A 102 -1.86 -6.99 -6.13
CA PHE A 102 -2.39 -7.56 -7.36
C PHE A 102 -3.02 -8.93 -7.08
N LEU A 103 -4.10 -9.22 -7.82
CA LEU A 103 -4.85 -10.47 -7.73
C LEU A 103 -4.22 -11.59 -8.57
N ASN A 104 -3.39 -11.26 -9.56
CA ASN A 104 -2.79 -12.26 -10.44
C ASN A 104 -1.36 -11.88 -10.88
N PRO A 105 -0.42 -12.84 -10.88
CA PRO A 105 0.89 -12.66 -11.50
C PRO A 105 0.81 -12.18 -12.96
N ASP A 106 -0.25 -12.59 -13.68
CA ASP A 106 -0.47 -12.26 -15.09
C ASP A 106 -0.79 -10.77 -15.34
N ASP A 107 -1.45 -10.10 -14.37
CA ASP A 107 -1.72 -8.65 -14.45
C ASP A 107 -0.43 -7.81 -14.36
N PHE A 108 0.63 -8.38 -13.78
CA PHE A 108 1.93 -7.72 -13.64
C PHE A 108 2.82 -7.85 -14.88
N THR A 109 2.74 -8.98 -15.59
CA THR A 109 3.46 -9.17 -16.87
C THR A 109 3.07 -8.12 -17.89
N ASP A 110 1.79 -7.76 -17.98
CA ASP A 110 1.33 -6.73 -18.91
C ASP A 110 1.83 -5.33 -18.52
N TRP A 111 1.93 -5.03 -17.21
CA TRP A 111 2.43 -3.75 -16.72
C TRP A 111 3.93 -3.54 -16.98
N THR A 112 4.76 -4.56 -16.77
CA THR A 112 6.23 -4.47 -16.99
C THR A 112 6.61 -4.40 -18.47
N LEU A 113 5.88 -5.11 -19.34
CA LEU A 113 6.12 -5.14 -20.79
C LEU A 113 5.79 -3.80 -21.48
N HIS A 114 4.86 -3.01 -20.93
CA HIS A 114 4.45 -1.74 -21.52
C HIS A 114 5.17 -0.49 -20.95
N ASN A 115 5.91 -0.62 -19.85
CA ASN A 115 6.53 0.51 -19.14
C ASN A 115 8.05 0.33 -18.89
N THR A 116 8.73 -0.55 -19.63
CA THR A 116 10.21 -0.57 -19.76
C THR A 116 10.66 0.04 -21.08
#